data_AF-A0A934N7P2-F1
#
_entry.id   AF-A0A934N7P2-F1
#
_cell.length_a   1.000
_cell.length_b   1.000
_cell.length_c   1.000
_cell.angle_alpha   90.00
_cell.angle_beta   90.00
_cell.angle_gamma   90.00
#
_symmetry.space_group_name_H-M   'P 1'
#
loop_
_entity.id
_entity.type
_entity.pdbx_description
1 polymer ?
#
loop_
_entity_poly.entity_id
_entity_poly.type
_entity_poly.pdbx_seq_one_letter_code
_entity_poly.pdbx_strand_id
1 'polypeptide(L)'
;MLMLDGRVVEQEGHLRRLAVSVRAVYGLQLPDGLDRQLEGLRPLGSTRVRLSVWPVGGSLASEVEVEPHLPRPGALRLIPVTIGGGLGCHKWRDRSWLNDQRLQHDCDADSELLLLDSDREVLETERAAVLIVEGHNLVAAPDDTRRLPSLTSEWPSRRQGTWVWWQRSNPSVSTGCSRPTRCSPPARYAWSLQRQPAATIDGSRPASPPGSTASC
;
A
#
# COMPACT_ATOMS: atom_id res chain seq x y z
N MET A 1 -8.76 -11.12 6.08
CA MET A 1 -9.08 -11.77 4.80
C MET A 1 -10.59 -11.81 4.67
N LEU A 2 -11.10 -11.87 3.45
CA LEU A 2 -12.53 -12.02 3.17
C LEU A 2 -12.77 -13.46 2.74
N MET A 3 -13.82 -14.08 3.25
CA MET A 3 -14.31 -15.38 2.81
C MET A 3 -15.68 -15.21 2.15
N LEU A 4 -15.81 -15.71 0.94
CA LEU A 4 -17.04 -15.75 0.15
C LEU A 4 -17.32 -17.19 -0.23
N ASP A 5 -18.54 -17.66 -0.01
CA ASP A 5 -18.99 -19.02 -0.36
C ASP A 5 -18.04 -20.12 0.12
N GLY A 6 -17.56 -19.98 1.36
CA GLY A 6 -16.64 -20.93 2.00
C GLY A 6 -15.19 -20.89 1.49
N ARG A 7 -14.80 -19.89 0.69
CA ARG A 7 -13.43 -19.73 0.17
C ARG A 7 -12.81 -18.41 0.58
N VAL A 8 -11.57 -18.45 1.08
CA VAL A 8 -10.80 -17.24 1.37
C VAL A 8 -10.33 -16.60 0.07
N VAL A 9 -10.76 -15.36 -0.19
CA VAL A 9 -10.31 -14.54 -1.31
C VAL A 9 -8.83 -14.23 -1.15
N GLU A 10 -8.04 -14.42 -2.22
CA GLU A 10 -6.58 -14.20 -2.23
C GLU A 10 -5.83 -14.93 -1.10
N GLN A 11 -6.26 -16.15 -0.74
CA GLN A 11 -5.65 -16.94 0.34
C GLN A 11 -4.12 -17.05 0.20
N GLU A 12 -3.64 -17.45 -0.98
CA GLU A 12 -2.21 -17.61 -1.23
C GLU A 12 -1.46 -16.28 -1.08
N GLY A 13 -2.00 -15.19 -1.61
CA GLY A 13 -1.41 -13.85 -1.46
C GLY A 13 -1.34 -13.41 0.00
N HIS A 14 -2.39 -13.67 0.78
CA HIS A 14 -2.41 -13.39 2.21
C HIS A 14 -1.37 -14.21 2.99
N LEU A 15 -1.28 -15.51 2.75
CA LEU A 15 -0.31 -16.40 3.39
C LEU A 15 1.13 -16.05 2.99
N ARG A 16 1.38 -15.74 1.72
CA ARG A 16 2.71 -15.32 1.24
C ARG A 16 3.16 -14.02 1.91
N ARG A 17 2.29 -13.02 1.98
CA ARG A 17 2.61 -11.74 2.66
C ARG A 17 2.86 -11.94 4.16
N LEU A 18 2.09 -12.82 4.80
CA LEU A 18 2.30 -13.18 6.20
C LEU A 18 3.65 -13.89 6.40
N ALA A 19 4.01 -14.83 5.53
CA ALA A 19 5.28 -15.55 5.57
C ALA A 19 6.48 -14.61 5.43
N VAL A 20 6.41 -13.64 4.51
CA VAL A 20 7.44 -12.58 4.36
C VAL A 20 7.57 -11.79 5.66
N SER A 21 6.46 -11.38 6.28
CA SER A 21 6.49 -10.61 7.52
C SER A 21 7.07 -11.41 8.68
N VAL A 22 6.65 -12.66 8.83
CA VAL A 22 7.12 -13.57 9.88
C VAL A 22 8.62 -13.83 9.75
N ARG A 23 9.11 -14.08 8.54
CA ARG A 23 10.54 -14.31 8.29
C ARG A 23 11.35 -13.05 8.59
N ALA A 24 10.86 -11.88 8.18
CA ALA A 24 11.55 -10.61 8.40
C ALA A 24 11.61 -10.21 9.88
N VAL A 25 10.50 -10.40 10.61
CA VAL A 25 10.38 -9.93 12.01
C VAL A 25 10.91 -10.95 13.01
N TYR A 26 10.63 -12.24 12.81
CA TYR A 26 10.95 -13.29 13.78
C TYR A 26 12.05 -14.25 13.32
N GLY A 27 12.45 -14.23 12.03
CA GLY A 27 13.38 -15.22 11.48
C GLY A 27 12.79 -16.64 11.37
N LEU A 28 11.48 -16.80 11.53
CA LEU A 28 10.77 -18.08 11.54
C LEU A 28 10.04 -18.34 10.21
N GLN A 29 9.50 -19.55 10.06
CA GLN A 29 8.60 -19.94 8.97
C GLN A 29 7.18 -20.11 9.50
N LEU A 30 6.18 -19.99 8.63
CA LEU A 30 4.79 -20.29 9.01
C LEU A 30 4.63 -21.78 9.36
N PRO A 31 3.71 -22.12 10.28
CA PRO A 31 3.36 -23.50 10.54
C PRO A 31 2.82 -24.21 9.29
N ASP A 32 3.20 -25.47 9.10
CA ASP A 32 2.66 -26.31 8.03
C ASP A 32 1.15 -26.54 8.22
N GLY A 33 0.40 -26.62 7.11
CA GLY A 33 -1.02 -26.94 7.13
C GLY A 33 -1.95 -25.77 7.47
N LEU A 34 -1.43 -24.54 7.58
CA LEU A 34 -2.23 -23.34 7.83
C LEU A 34 -3.22 -23.05 6.68
N ASP A 35 -2.82 -23.39 5.46
CA ASP A 35 -3.68 -23.42 4.28
C ASP A 35 -4.89 -24.37 4.47
N ARG A 36 -4.63 -25.62 4.87
CA ARG A 36 -5.67 -26.62 5.14
C ARG A 36 -6.56 -26.22 6.32
N GLN A 37 -6.01 -25.57 7.34
CA GLN A 37 -6.78 -25.03 8.45
C GLN A 37 -7.78 -23.96 7.97
N LEU A 38 -7.36 -23.04 7.10
CA LEU A 38 -8.24 -22.03 6.50
C LEU A 38 -9.30 -22.65 5.58
N GLU A 39 -8.92 -23.65 4.79
CA GLU A 39 -9.83 -24.41 3.93
C GLU A 39 -10.83 -25.26 4.72
N GLY A 40 -10.50 -25.64 5.95
CA GLY A 40 -11.36 -26.39 6.86
C GLY A 40 -12.49 -25.56 7.49
N LEU A 41 -12.43 -24.23 7.39
CA LEU A 41 -13.45 -23.33 7.93
C LEU A 41 -14.78 -23.52 7.19
N ARG A 42 -15.89 -23.49 7.93
CA ARG A 42 -17.25 -23.63 7.39
C ARG A 42 -18.21 -22.53 7.90
N PRO A 43 -17.88 -21.23 7.76
CA PRO A 43 -18.79 -20.17 8.16
C PRO A 43 -19.91 -19.98 7.13
N LEU A 44 -21.03 -19.42 7.58
CA LEU A 44 -22.19 -19.11 6.74
C LEU A 44 -22.04 -17.71 6.14
N GLY A 45 -22.26 -17.56 4.84
CA GLY A 45 -22.27 -16.27 4.15
C GLY A 45 -20.91 -15.57 4.09
N SER A 46 -20.95 -14.27 3.77
CA SER A 46 -19.74 -13.43 3.69
C SER A 46 -19.14 -13.24 5.08
N THR A 47 -17.85 -13.57 5.21
CA THR A 47 -17.20 -13.71 6.50
C THR A 47 -15.83 -13.06 6.50
N ARG A 48 -15.48 -12.33 7.56
CA ARG A 48 -14.13 -11.83 7.77
C ARG A 48 -13.33 -12.85 8.58
N VAL A 49 -12.17 -13.21 8.04
CA VAL A 49 -11.22 -14.13 8.68
C VAL A 49 -9.98 -13.34 9.10
N ARG A 50 -9.61 -13.44 10.38
CA ARG A 50 -8.38 -12.86 10.93
C ARG A 50 -7.47 -13.98 11.38
N LEU A 51 -6.29 -14.06 10.77
CA LEU A 51 -5.21 -14.94 11.17
C LEU A 51 -4.15 -14.09 11.88
N SER A 52 -3.84 -14.47 13.12
CA SER A 52 -2.78 -13.87 13.94
C SER A 52 -1.70 -14.91 14.21
N VAL A 53 -0.43 -14.49 14.25
CA VAL A 53 0.72 -15.35 14.57
C VAL A 53 1.67 -14.63 15.52
N TRP A 54 2.30 -15.38 16.43
CA TRP A 54 3.26 -14.85 17.39
C TRP A 54 4.27 -15.94 17.81
N PRO A 55 5.50 -15.56 18.20
CA PRO A 55 6.51 -16.53 18.62
C PRO A 55 6.21 -17.10 20.01
N VAL A 56 6.37 -18.42 20.17
CA VAL A 56 6.30 -19.14 21.45
C VAL A 56 7.37 -20.24 21.44
N GLY A 57 8.30 -20.22 22.38
CA GLY A 57 9.27 -21.33 22.55
C GLY A 57 10.12 -21.67 21.32
N GLY A 58 10.45 -20.69 20.48
CA GLY A 58 11.23 -20.90 19.25
C GLY A 58 10.42 -21.34 18.02
N SER A 59 9.10 -21.50 18.15
CA SER A 59 8.18 -21.73 17.04
C SER A 59 7.12 -20.62 16.97
N LEU A 60 6.16 -20.74 16.04
CA LEU A 60 5.02 -19.82 15.97
C LEU A 60 3.76 -20.50 16.47
N ALA A 61 3.05 -19.81 17.35
CA ALA A 61 1.64 -20.06 17.60
C ALA A 61 0.79 -19.26 16.60
N SER A 62 -0.42 -19.73 16.34
CA SER A 62 -1.39 -19.09 15.45
C SER A 62 -2.80 -19.19 15.98
N GLU A 63 -3.60 -18.17 15.70
CA GLU A 63 -5.04 -18.11 16.03
C GLU A 63 -5.82 -17.62 14.82
N VAL A 64 -6.96 -18.25 14.59
CA VAL A 64 -7.91 -17.90 13.53
C VAL A 64 -9.21 -17.46 14.18
N GLU A 65 -9.53 -16.19 14.02
CA GLU A 65 -10.80 -15.60 14.42
C GLU A 65 -11.70 -15.42 13.18
N VAL A 66 -12.99 -15.70 13.34
CA VAL A 66 -13.97 -15.66 12.26
C VAL A 66 -15.17 -14.84 12.72
N GLU A 67 -15.54 -13.81 11.96
CA GLU A 67 -16.64 -12.90 12.28
C GLU A 67 -17.50 -12.63 11.03
N PRO A 68 -18.82 -12.41 11.16
CA PRO A 68 -19.65 -12.00 10.03
C PRO A 68 -19.08 -10.76 9.34
N HIS A 69 -19.03 -10.78 8.00
CA HIS A 69 -18.65 -9.58 7.26
C HIS A 69 -19.84 -8.64 7.13
N LEU A 70 -19.80 -7.55 7.89
CA LEU A 70 -20.76 -6.46 7.76
C LEU A 70 -20.22 -5.42 6.76
N PRO A 71 -20.99 -5.09 5.69
CA PRO A 71 -20.62 -4.01 4.78
C PRO A 71 -20.46 -2.70 5.53
N ARG A 72 -19.47 -1.91 5.14
CA ARG A 72 -19.31 -0.56 5.69
C ARG A 72 -20.23 0.45 4.99
N PRO A 73 -20.45 1.62 5.60
CA PRO A 73 -21.08 2.76 4.95
C PRO A 73 -20.44 3.04 3.58
N GLY A 74 -21.26 3.50 2.62
CA GLY A 74 -20.80 3.74 1.24
C GLY A 74 -19.78 4.87 1.09
N ALA A 75 -19.77 5.84 2.01
CA ALA A 75 -18.81 6.94 2.05
C ALA A 75 -18.31 7.15 3.48
N LEU A 76 -17.00 7.43 3.63
CA LEU A 76 -16.35 7.71 4.91
C LEU A 76 -15.70 9.10 4.86
N ARG A 77 -15.73 9.81 5.99
CA ARG A 77 -14.98 11.05 6.20
C ARG A 77 -13.53 10.71 6.54
N LEU A 78 -12.59 11.16 5.71
CA LEU A 78 -11.17 10.95 5.96
C LEU A 78 -10.63 12.04 6.90
N ILE A 79 -9.98 11.62 7.99
CA ILE A 79 -9.37 12.49 8.99
C ILE A 79 -7.85 12.43 8.87
N PRO A 80 -7.18 13.49 8.39
CA PRO A 80 -5.73 13.47 8.20
C PRO A 80 -4.96 13.42 9.52
N VAL A 81 -4.03 12.48 9.65
CA VAL A 81 -3.12 12.33 10.79
C VAL A 81 -1.70 12.11 10.28
N THR A 82 -0.74 12.83 10.85
CA THR A 82 0.69 12.71 10.48
C THR A 82 1.39 11.66 11.33
N ILE A 83 2.11 10.75 10.68
CA ILE A 83 2.99 9.75 11.31
C ILE A 83 4.30 9.69 10.51
N GLY A 84 5.39 10.13 11.13
CA GLY A 84 6.70 10.14 10.48
C GLY A 84 7.14 8.72 10.10
N GLY A 85 7.35 8.48 8.81
CA GLY A 85 7.77 7.16 8.29
C GLY A 85 6.66 6.10 8.22
N GLY A 86 5.41 6.43 8.55
CA GLY A 86 4.28 5.51 8.44
C GLY A 86 4.27 4.37 9.47
N LEU A 87 3.36 3.40 9.25
CA LEU A 87 3.22 2.20 10.10
C LEU A 87 4.16 1.06 9.68
N GLY A 88 4.85 1.22 8.55
CA GLY A 88 5.76 0.24 8.00
C GLY A 88 5.09 -0.81 7.11
N CYS A 89 5.91 -1.73 6.60
CA CYS A 89 5.48 -2.74 5.63
C CYS A 89 4.87 -4.02 6.22
N HIS A 90 4.65 -4.07 7.54
CA HIS A 90 4.10 -5.22 8.25
C HIS A 90 2.76 -4.91 8.92
N LYS A 91 1.83 -5.87 8.87
CA LYS A 91 0.51 -5.70 9.50
C LYS A 91 0.52 -6.18 10.94
N TRP A 92 0.65 -5.25 11.88
CA TRP A 92 0.69 -5.55 13.31
C TRP A 92 -0.70 -5.86 13.90
N ARG A 93 -0.72 -6.77 14.90
CA ARG A 93 -1.92 -7.04 15.72
C ARG A 93 -2.20 -5.87 16.66
N ASP A 94 -1.15 -5.26 17.21
CA ASP A 94 -1.25 -4.06 18.03
C ASP A 94 -1.70 -2.88 17.17
N ARG A 95 -2.72 -2.20 17.67
CA ARG A 95 -3.41 -1.09 17.03
C ARG A 95 -3.64 0.06 18.02
N SER A 96 -3.00 0.00 19.19
CA SER A 96 -3.13 0.98 20.28
C SER A 96 -2.94 2.40 19.79
N TRP A 97 -1.83 2.69 19.10
CA TRP A 97 -1.55 4.02 18.55
C TRP A 97 -2.69 4.53 17.64
N LEU A 98 -3.26 3.68 16.78
CA LEU A 98 -4.38 4.08 15.92
C LEU A 98 -5.66 4.32 16.73
N ASN A 99 -5.91 3.53 17.75
CA ASN A 99 -7.05 3.75 18.64
C ASN A 99 -6.91 5.09 19.38
N ASP A 100 -5.71 5.41 19.86
CA ASP A 100 -5.43 6.68 20.52
C ASP A 100 -5.64 7.86 19.56
N GLN A 101 -5.19 7.73 18.30
CA GLN A 101 -5.45 8.76 17.28
C GLN A 101 -6.94 8.91 16.97
N ARG A 102 -7.69 7.80 16.88
CA ARG A 102 -9.15 7.87 16.69
C ARG A 102 -9.84 8.61 17.84
N LEU A 103 -9.41 8.39 19.08
CA LEU A 103 -9.94 9.09 20.26
C LEU A 103 -9.56 10.58 20.24
N GLN A 104 -8.30 10.90 19.96
CA GLN A 104 -7.80 12.28 19.91
C GLN A 104 -8.49 13.12 18.84
N HIS A 105 -8.93 12.49 17.75
CA HIS A 105 -9.56 13.14 16.61
C HIS A 105 -11.08 12.95 16.53
N ASP A 106 -11.72 12.51 17.62
CA ASP A 106 -13.18 12.31 17.70
C ASP A 106 -13.76 11.50 16.52
N CYS A 107 -13.07 10.42 16.13
CA CYS A 107 -13.47 9.59 15.00
C CYS A 107 -14.66 8.68 15.33
N ASP A 108 -15.81 8.96 14.72
CA ASP A 108 -17.02 8.14 14.71
C ASP A 108 -16.94 6.91 13.76
N ALA A 109 -18.04 6.16 13.66
CA ALA A 109 -18.14 4.98 12.78
C ALA A 109 -18.04 5.30 11.27
N ASP A 110 -18.33 6.55 10.90
CA ASP A 110 -18.35 7.05 9.52
C ASP A 110 -17.07 7.81 9.16
N SER A 111 -16.04 7.72 9.99
CA SER A 111 -14.75 8.35 9.77
C SER A 111 -13.59 7.37 9.87
N GLU A 112 -12.56 7.68 9.08
CA GLU A 112 -11.35 6.87 9.00
C GLU A 112 -10.11 7.76 8.95
N LEU A 113 -9.07 7.34 9.68
CA LEU A 113 -7.80 8.04 9.66
C LEU A 113 -7.14 7.90 8.29
N LEU A 114 -6.72 9.03 7.72
CA LEU A 114 -5.86 9.12 6.55
C LEU A 114 -4.44 9.45 7.02
N LEU A 115 -3.55 8.48 6.90
CA LEU A 115 -2.19 8.59 7.39
C LEU A 115 -1.33 9.34 6.36
N LEU A 116 -0.66 10.37 6.84
CA LEU A 116 0.27 11.20 6.08
C LEU A 116 1.68 11.06 6.67
N ASP A 117 2.70 11.16 5.83
CA ASP A 117 4.06 11.37 6.33
C ASP A 117 4.28 12.85 6.71
N SER A 118 5.42 13.14 7.31
CA SER A 118 5.86 14.45 7.80
C SER A 118 5.86 15.54 6.71
N ASP A 119 6.06 15.15 5.45
CA ASP A 119 6.01 16.03 4.29
C ASP A 119 4.60 16.13 3.66
N ARG A 120 3.60 15.55 4.34
CA ARG A 120 2.18 15.43 3.95
C ARG A 120 1.91 14.52 2.77
N GLU A 121 2.85 13.65 2.39
CA GLU A 121 2.57 12.60 1.44
C GLU A 121 1.49 11.65 1.98
N VAL A 122 0.51 11.29 1.15
CA VAL A 122 -0.51 10.31 1.51
C VAL A 122 0.09 8.90 1.53
N LEU A 123 -0.04 8.23 2.67
CA LEU A 123 0.46 6.88 2.87
C LEU A 123 -0.64 5.83 2.60
N GLU A 124 -1.54 5.68 3.56
CA GLU A 124 -2.63 4.72 3.56
C GLU A 124 -3.71 5.18 4.56
N THR A 125 -4.83 4.48 4.64
CA THR A 125 -5.74 4.64 5.77
C THR A 125 -5.37 3.67 6.88
N GLU A 126 -5.99 3.79 8.04
CA GLU A 126 -5.78 2.82 9.11
C GLU A 126 -6.11 1.38 8.69
N ARG A 127 -7.02 1.14 7.75
CA ARG A 127 -7.50 -0.21 7.41
C ARG A 127 -7.30 -0.61 5.94
N ALA A 128 -6.99 0.32 5.05
CA ALA A 128 -6.89 0.09 3.62
C ALA A 128 -5.79 0.95 2.98
N ALA A 129 -5.32 0.52 1.81
CA ALA A 129 -4.55 1.39 0.94
C ALA A 129 -5.46 2.41 0.25
N VAL A 130 -4.88 3.54 -0.17
CA VAL A 130 -5.61 4.63 -0.86
C VAL A 130 -5.45 4.50 -2.37
N LEU A 131 -6.57 4.63 -3.08
CA LEU A 131 -6.62 4.80 -4.53
C LEU A 131 -7.32 6.12 -4.84
N ILE A 132 -6.74 6.92 -5.74
CA ILE A 132 -7.28 8.21 -6.15
C ILE A 132 -7.83 8.06 -7.56
N VAL A 133 -9.04 8.59 -7.81
CA VAL A 133 -9.59 8.68 -9.16
C VAL A 133 -9.16 10.01 -9.78
N GLU A 134 -8.37 9.96 -10.85
CA GLU A 134 -7.97 11.13 -11.64
C GLU A 134 -8.48 10.99 -13.08
N GLY A 135 -9.57 11.70 -13.38
CA GLY A 135 -10.27 11.53 -14.65
C GLY A 135 -10.81 10.11 -14.80
N HIS A 136 -10.21 9.33 -15.70
CA HIS A 136 -10.56 7.92 -15.93
C HIS A 136 -9.53 6.94 -15.35
N ASN A 137 -8.53 7.44 -14.62
CA ASN A 137 -7.46 6.63 -14.06
C ASN A 137 -7.68 6.37 -12.57
N LEU A 138 -7.28 5.18 -12.12
CA LEU A 138 -7.08 4.86 -10.70
C LEU A 138 -5.59 4.92 -10.41
N VAL A 139 -5.21 5.86 -9.54
CA VAL A 139 -3.83 6.08 -9.12
C VAL A 139 -3.64 5.49 -7.73
N ALA A 140 -2.76 4.51 -7.62
CA ALA A 140 -2.23 4.04 -6.35
C ALA A 140 -0.93 4.79 -6.06
N ALA A 141 -0.66 5.07 -4.79
CA ALA A 141 0.69 5.47 -4.43
C ALA A 141 1.68 4.30 -4.65
N PRO A 142 2.95 4.59 -4.99
CA PRO A 142 3.96 3.56 -5.16
C PRO A 142 4.13 2.70 -3.90
N ASP A 143 4.56 1.46 -4.09
CA ASP A 143 5.01 0.62 -2.99
C ASP A 143 6.21 1.27 -2.30
N ASP A 144 6.12 1.37 -0.99
CA ASP A 144 7.13 1.97 -0.12
C ASP A 144 7.13 1.24 1.21
N THR A 145 8.32 1.07 1.79
CA THR A 145 8.52 0.56 3.15
C THR A 145 7.69 1.25 4.24
N ARG A 146 7.25 2.50 4.02
CA ARG A 146 6.41 3.28 4.95
C ARG A 146 4.96 2.78 5.06
N ARG A 147 4.47 2.00 4.09
CA ARG A 147 3.06 1.56 4.00
C ARG A 147 2.94 0.05 3.82
N LEU A 148 1.76 -0.50 4.09
CA LEU A 148 1.53 -1.94 3.95
C LEU A 148 1.38 -2.32 2.46
N PRO A 149 2.15 -3.32 1.96
CA PRO A 149 1.94 -3.86 0.61
C PRO A 149 0.54 -4.48 0.48
N SER A 150 -0.37 -3.80 -0.22
CA SER A 150 -1.80 -4.13 -0.27
C SER A 150 -2.10 -5.07 -1.43
N LEU A 151 -2.62 -6.26 -1.14
CA LEU A 151 -3.07 -7.22 -2.17
C LEU A 151 -4.17 -6.65 -3.08
N THR A 152 -4.97 -5.70 -2.59
CA THR A 152 -6.03 -5.05 -3.37
C THR A 152 -5.47 -3.96 -4.29
N SER A 153 -4.46 -3.21 -3.84
CA SER A 153 -3.86 -2.13 -4.64
C SER A 153 -2.77 -2.61 -5.59
N GLU A 154 -2.30 -3.86 -5.44
CA GLU A 154 -1.53 -4.56 -6.47
C GLU A 154 -2.40 -4.97 -7.67
N TRP A 155 -3.74 -4.96 -7.55
CA TRP A 155 -4.61 -5.42 -8.63
C TRP A 155 -4.60 -4.52 -9.89
N PRO A 156 -4.64 -3.17 -9.78
CA PRO A 156 -4.51 -2.27 -10.93
C PRO A 156 -3.18 -2.44 -11.70
N SER A 157 -2.07 -2.77 -11.02
CA SER A 157 -0.75 -2.91 -11.66
C SER A 157 -0.54 -4.25 -12.37
N ARG A 158 -1.36 -5.27 -12.10
CA ARG A 158 -1.31 -6.60 -12.76
C ARG A 158 -2.03 -6.64 -14.12
N ARG A 159 -2.75 -5.58 -14.53
CA ARG A 159 -3.24 -5.43 -15.91
C ARG A 159 -2.29 -4.50 -16.67
N GLN A 160 -1.68 -5.04 -17.73
CA GLN A 160 -0.75 -4.32 -18.60
C GLN A 160 -1.36 -2.98 -19.06
N GLY A 161 -0.69 -1.89 -18.64
CA GLY A 161 -0.98 -0.53 -19.03
C GLY A 161 0.11 0.34 -18.43
N THR A 162 0.84 1.08 -19.26
CA THR A 162 1.92 1.99 -18.87
C THR A 162 1.40 3.03 -17.87
N TRP A 163 1.97 3.06 -16.67
CA TRP A 163 1.68 4.09 -15.67
C TRP A 163 2.88 5.02 -15.57
N VAL A 164 2.65 6.32 -15.80
CA VAL A 164 3.66 7.37 -15.74
C VAL A 164 3.87 7.76 -14.29
N TRP A 165 5.10 7.59 -13.80
CA TRP A 165 5.52 8.01 -12.47
C TRP A 165 5.91 9.48 -12.47
N TRP A 166 5.49 10.22 -11.45
CA TRP A 166 6.04 11.54 -11.15
C TRP A 166 7.12 11.42 -10.08
N GLN A 167 8.35 11.71 -10.48
CA GLN A 167 9.46 11.94 -9.58
C GLN A 167 9.47 13.42 -9.17
N ARG A 168 9.64 13.71 -7.88
CA ARG A 168 9.84 15.07 -7.38
C ARG A 168 11.12 15.64 -8.00
N SER A 169 11.02 16.60 -8.92
CA SER A 169 12.17 17.44 -9.29
C SER A 169 12.36 18.51 -8.22
N ASN A 170 13.45 18.42 -7.46
CA ASN A 170 13.89 19.51 -6.58
C ASN A 170 14.11 20.77 -7.43
N PRO A 171 13.57 21.94 -7.06
CA PRO A 171 14.04 23.18 -7.66
C PRO A 171 15.52 23.32 -7.32
N SER A 172 16.34 23.47 -8.35
CA SER A 172 17.75 23.81 -8.21
C SER A 172 17.86 25.08 -7.36
N VAL A 173 18.56 24.98 -6.24
CA VAL A 173 18.96 26.16 -5.46
C VAL A 173 19.98 26.90 -6.31
N SER A 174 19.56 27.96 -6.99
CA SER A 174 20.49 28.95 -7.53
C SER A 174 21.09 29.70 -6.34
N THR A 175 22.39 29.50 -6.13
CA THR A 175 23.19 30.30 -5.20
C THR A 175 23.37 31.69 -5.78
N GLY A 176 22.43 32.58 -5.49
CA GLY A 176 22.50 34.02 -5.77
C GLY A 176 22.30 34.80 -4.47
N CYS A 177 23.41 35.21 -3.86
CA CYS A 177 23.46 35.96 -2.61
C CYS A 177 22.99 37.41 -2.78
N SER A 178 22.03 37.87 -1.96
CA SER A 178 21.89 39.25 -1.44
C SER A 178 20.82 39.31 -0.33
N ARG A 179 21.10 40.08 0.71
CA ARG A 179 20.54 40.04 2.09
C ARG A 179 19.22 40.87 2.26
N PRO A 180 18.58 40.97 3.46
CA PRO A 180 17.22 40.50 3.69
C PRO A 180 16.20 41.62 3.95
N THR A 181 14.94 41.46 3.52
CA THR A 181 13.83 42.15 4.17
C THR A 181 12.49 41.45 4.00
N ARG A 182 11.79 41.31 5.13
CA ARG A 182 10.37 40.99 5.34
C ARG A 182 9.93 39.55 5.10
N CYS A 183 9.45 38.94 6.18
CA CYS A 183 8.69 37.71 6.22
C CYS A 183 7.57 37.73 5.17
N SER A 184 7.70 36.89 4.16
CA SER A 184 6.58 36.51 3.30
C SER A 184 5.79 35.39 3.99
N PRO A 185 4.45 35.35 3.86
CA PRO A 185 3.65 34.22 4.38
C PRO A 185 4.10 32.91 3.71
N PRO A 186 3.96 31.74 4.38
CA PRO A 186 4.34 30.47 3.76
C PRO A 186 3.58 30.30 2.45
N ALA A 187 4.33 29.95 1.40
CA ALA A 187 3.82 29.77 0.06
C ALA A 187 2.59 28.85 0.09
N ARG A 188 1.48 29.33 -0.48
CA ARG A 188 0.36 28.47 -0.86
C ARG A 188 0.88 27.58 -1.98
N TYR A 189 1.00 26.28 -1.72
CA TYR A 189 1.33 25.32 -2.77
C TYR A 189 0.13 25.18 -3.71
N ALA A 190 0.25 25.79 -4.87
CA ALA A 190 -0.65 25.58 -6.00
C ALA A 190 -0.16 24.35 -6.76
N TRP A 191 -1.04 23.38 -6.97
CA TRP A 191 -0.83 22.29 -7.91
C TRP A 191 -0.87 22.88 -9.33
N SER A 192 0.26 22.93 -10.02
CA SER A 192 0.30 23.35 -11.43
C SER A 192 0.40 22.14 -12.35
N LEU A 193 -0.61 21.97 -13.20
CA LEU A 193 -0.62 20.99 -14.29
C LEU A 193 0.42 21.40 -15.35
N GLN A 194 1.45 20.59 -15.59
CA GLN A 194 2.25 20.69 -16.81
C GLN A 194 2.15 19.39 -17.60
N ARG A 195 1.52 19.46 -18.78
CA ARG A 195 1.57 18.37 -19.77
C ARG A 195 3.01 18.28 -20.29
N GLN A 196 3.63 17.11 -20.19
CA GLN A 196 4.73 16.76 -21.09
C GLN A 196 4.17 16.00 -22.30
N PRO A 197 4.63 16.30 -23.53
CA PRO A 197 4.28 15.49 -24.69
C PRO A 197 4.88 14.10 -24.54
N ALA A 198 4.11 13.08 -24.96
CA ALA A 198 4.59 11.70 -25.03
C ALA A 198 5.85 11.63 -25.91
N ALA A 199 6.89 10.96 -25.43
CA ALA A 199 8.02 10.61 -26.28
C ALA A 199 7.51 9.75 -27.43
N THR A 200 7.64 10.27 -28.66
CA THR A 200 7.37 9.51 -29.88
C THR A 200 8.33 8.33 -29.93
N ILE A 201 7.82 7.12 -29.76
CA ILE A 201 8.57 5.91 -30.10
C ILE A 201 8.62 5.87 -31.63
N ASP A 202 9.74 6.33 -32.19
CA ASP A 202 10.05 6.13 -33.60
C ASP A 202 10.18 4.62 -33.85
N GLY A 203 9.30 4.09 -34.70
CA GLY A 203 9.20 2.68 -35.08
C GLY A 203 10.34 2.18 -35.96
N SER A 204 11.56 2.66 -35.73
CA SER A 204 12.74 2.25 -36.46
C SER A 204 13.24 0.89 -35.95
N ARG A 205 12.85 -0.15 -36.69
CA ARG A 205 13.26 -1.55 -36.54
C ARG A 205 14.80 -1.66 -36.45
N PRO A 206 15.38 -2.31 -35.43
CA PRO A 206 16.83 -2.51 -35.40
C PRO A 206 17.26 -3.40 -36.57
N ALA A 207 18.29 -2.95 -37.29
CA ALA A 207 18.91 -3.70 -38.37
C ALA A 207 19.52 -5.01 -37.85
N SER A 208 19.33 -6.09 -38.61
CA SER A 208 19.92 -7.40 -38.34
C SER A 208 21.46 -7.33 -38.35
N PRO A 209 22.15 -8.09 -37.48
CA PRO A 209 23.61 -8.15 -37.51
C PRO A 209 24.10 -8.89 -38.77
N PRO A 210 25.27 -8.51 -39.34
CA PRO A 210 25.82 -9.19 -40.50
C PRO A 210 26.26 -10.62 -40.14
N GLY A 211 25.92 -11.56 -41.01
CA GLY A 211 26.29 -12.97 -40.89
C GLY A 211 27.80 -13.17 -40.99
N SER A 212 28.36 -13.91 -40.04
CA SER A 212 29.71 -14.45 -40.09
C SER A 212 29.74 -15.66 -41.01
N THR A 213 30.34 -15.50 -42.18
CA THR A 213 30.83 -16.60 -43.02
C THR A 213 32.08 -17.20 -42.36
N ALA A 214 31.99 -18.47 -41.96
CA ALA A 214 33.16 -19.28 -41.65
C ALA A 214 33.47 -20.16 -42.87
N SER A 215 34.67 -20.00 -43.42
CA SER A 215 35.32 -20.95 -44.33
C SER A 215 36.79 -21.06 -43.93
N CYS A 216 37.31 -22.27 -44.12
CA CYS A 216 38.61 -22.83 -43.73
C CYS A 216 38.65 -23.47 -42.34
#